data_AF-A0A836NZE8-F1
#
_entry.id   AF-A0A836NZE8-F1
#
_cell.length_a   1.000
_cell.length_b   1.000
_cell.length_c   1.000
_cell.angle_alpha   90.00
_cell.angle_beta   90.00
_cell.angle_gamma   90.00
#
_symmetry.space_group_name_H-M   'P 1'
#
loop_
_entity.id
_entity.type
_entity.pdbx_description
1 polymer ?
#
loop_
_entity_poly.entity_id
_entity_poly.type
_entity_poly.pdbx_seq_one_letter_code
_entity_poly.pdbx_strand_id
1 'polypeptide(L)' 'ARIFCRDFHAELVAIAGHYKVLDDVPMDLRGKAVQVWLEQDQIKIAALD' A
#
# COMPACT_ATOMS: atom_id res chain seq x y z
N ALA A 1 -4.42 1.12 -11.92
CA ALA A 1 -5.34 1.53 -10.83
C ALA A 1 -4.52 1.92 -9.60
N ARG A 2 -5.08 2.75 -8.70
CA ARG A 2 -4.42 3.20 -7.47
C ARG A 2 -5.40 3.16 -6.30
N ILE A 3 -4.88 2.90 -5.10
CA ILE A 3 -5.61 3.00 -3.83
C ILE A 3 -4.97 4.14 -3.05
N PHE A 4 -5.80 5.01 -2.48
CA PHE A 4 -5.36 6.07 -1.57
C PHE A 4 -5.95 5.81 -0.19
N CYS A 5 -5.13 5.90 0.84
CA CYS A 5 -5.53 5.70 2.22
C CYS A 5 -4.99 6.85 3.06
N ARG A 6 -5.78 7.37 4.00
CA ARG A 6 -5.34 8.45 4.92
C ARG A 6 -4.70 7.93 6.19
N ASP A 7 -5.07 6.72 6.60
CA ASP A 7 -4.65 6.12 7.86
C ASP A 7 -4.35 4.63 7.63
N PHE A 8 -3.10 4.32 7.32
CA PHE A 8 -2.72 3.03 6.77
C PHE A 8 -2.44 1.97 7.85
N HIS A 9 -3.45 1.15 8.12
CA HIS A 9 -3.40 0.00 9.04
C HIS A 9 -3.78 -1.32 8.35
N ALA A 10 -3.37 -1.51 7.09
CA ALA A 10 -3.74 -2.67 6.31
C ALA A 10 -2.85 -3.90 6.59
N GLU A 11 -3.46 -5.07 6.65
CA GLU A 11 -2.77 -6.37 6.70
C GLU A 11 -2.46 -6.90 5.29
N LEU A 12 -3.25 -6.51 4.29
CA LEU A 12 -3.07 -6.85 2.88
C LEU A 12 -3.62 -5.75 1.98
N VAL A 13 -3.00 -5.58 0.82
CA VAL A 13 -3.53 -4.76 -0.28
C VAL A 13 -3.58 -5.57 -1.57
N ALA A 14 -4.60 -5.32 -2.40
CA ALA A 14 -4.74 -5.99 -3.69
C ALA A 14 -5.17 -5.05 -4.82
N ILE A 15 -4.54 -5.18 -5.99
CA ILE A 15 -4.87 -4.44 -7.21
C ILE A 15 -4.84 -5.42 -8.39
N ALA A 16 -5.98 -5.55 -9.09
CA ALA A 16 -6.11 -6.37 -10.31
C ALA A 16 -5.63 -7.83 -10.16
N GLY A 17 -5.90 -8.46 -9.00
CA GLY A 17 -5.51 -9.85 -8.74
C GLY A 17 -4.10 -10.02 -8.16
N HIS A 18 -3.28 -8.97 -8.17
CA HIS A 18 -2.01 -8.94 -7.43
C HIS A 18 -2.31 -8.56 -5.99
N TYR A 19 -1.67 -9.21 -5.02
CA TYR A 19 -1.80 -8.88 -3.62
C TYR A 19 -0.44 -8.83 -2.92
N LYS A 20 -0.38 -8.07 -1.83
CA LYS A 20 0.80 -7.96 -0.97
C LYS A 20 0.33 -8.00 0.48
N VAL A 21 0.78 -9.03 1.20
CA VAL A 21 0.67 -9.11 2.66
C VAL A 21 1.66 -8.12 3.27
N LEU A 22 1.25 -7.49 4.35
CA LEU A 22 1.94 -6.37 4.97
C LEU A 22 2.43 -6.71 6.38
N ASP A 23 2.96 -7.92 6.54
CA ASP A 23 3.45 -8.45 7.82
C ASP A 23 4.49 -7.53 8.49
N ASP A 24 5.31 -6.84 7.69
CA ASP A 24 6.21 -5.76 8.12
C ASP A 24 5.96 -4.48 7.28
N VAL A 25 4.81 -3.82 7.45
CA VAL A 25 4.69 -2.43 6.98
C VAL A 25 5.84 -1.64 7.63
N PRO A 26 6.71 -0.98 6.84
CA PRO A 26 7.70 -0.08 7.41
C PRO A 26 7.02 0.87 8.39
N MET A 27 7.53 0.98 9.61
CA MET A 27 6.87 1.79 10.66
C MET A 27 6.56 3.21 10.19
N ASP A 28 7.35 3.75 9.27
CA ASP A 28 7.20 5.07 8.67
C ASP A 28 5.95 5.23 7.79
N LEU A 29 5.34 4.14 7.34
CA LEU A 29 4.11 4.15 6.53
C LEU A 29 2.86 3.81 7.36
N ARG A 30 3.01 3.24 8.56
CA ARG A 30 1.89 2.84 9.41
C ARG A 30 1.18 4.06 9.96
N GLY A 31 -0.14 4.09 9.82
CA GLY A 31 -0.98 5.22 10.24
C GLY A 31 -0.72 6.53 9.48
N LYS A 32 -0.02 6.46 8.33
CA LYS A 32 0.20 7.61 7.46
C LYS A 32 -0.75 7.59 6.27
N ALA A 33 -0.88 8.75 5.64
CA ALA A 33 -1.49 8.83 4.32
C ALA A 33 -0.54 8.17 3.31
N VAL A 34 -1.07 7.26 2.50
CA VAL A 34 -0.29 6.51 1.51
C VAL A 34 -1.04 6.41 0.18
N GLN A 35 -0.26 6.19 -0.87
CA GLN A 35 -0.74 5.69 -2.16
C GLN A 35 -0.19 4.30 -2.42
N VAL A 36 -1.04 3.45 -2.99
CA VAL A 36 -0.70 2.09 -3.41
C VAL A 36 -1.01 1.98 -4.91
N TRP A 37 -0.08 1.43 -5.68
CA TRP A 37 -0.26 1.25 -7.12
C TRP A 37 0.40 -0.03 -7.60
N LEU A 38 -0.02 -0.46 -8.79
CA LEU A 38 0.61 -1.56 -9.51
C LEU A 38 1.65 -0.97 -10.47
N GLU A 39 2.88 -1.46 -10.38
CA GLU A 39 3.98 -1.12 -11.29
C GLU A 39 4.70 -2.41 -11.65
N GLN A 40 4.76 -2.72 -12.95
CA GLN A 40 5.40 -3.94 -13.46
C GLN A 40 4.93 -5.20 -12.69
N ASP A 41 3.61 -5.35 -12.55
CA ASP A 41 2.96 -6.47 -11.85
C ASP A 41 3.30 -6.61 -10.35
N GLN A 42 3.91 -5.58 -9.76
CA GLN A 42 4.22 -5.51 -8.34
C GLN A 42 3.46 -4.39 -7.65
N ILE A 43 2.99 -4.68 -6.44
CA ILE A 43 2.38 -3.66 -5.59
C ILE A 43 3.48 -2.79 -4.96
N LYS A 44 3.37 -1.49 -5.22
CA LYS A 44 4.17 -0.43 -4.63
C LYS A 44 3.33 0.38 -3.65
N ILE A 45 3.98 0.89 -2.61
CA ILE A 45 3.37 1.70 -1.55
C ILE A 45 4.34 2.85 -1.25
N ALA A 46 3.82 4.07 -1.14
CA ALA A 46 4.57 5.25 -0.73
C ALA A 46 3.69 6.18 0.10
N ALA A 47 4.32 7.01 0.94
CA ALA A 47 3.63 8.09 1.62
C ALA A 47 2.98 9.03 0.58
N LEU A 48 1.83 9.58 0.95
CA LEU A 48 1.18 10.64 0.20
C LEU A 48 1.69 11.96 0.78
N ASP A 49 2.37 12.77 -0.04
CA ASP A 49 2.78 14.13 0.33
C ASP A 49 1.57 15.03 0.66
#